data_AF-A0A8H6CDA0-F1
#
_entry.id   AF-A0A8H6CDA0-F1
#
_cell.length_a   1.000
_cell.length_b   1.000
_cell.length_c   1.000
_cell.angle_alpha   90.00
_cell.angle_beta   90.00
_cell.angle_gamma   90.00
#
_symmetry.space_group_name_H-M   'P 1'
#
loop_
_entity.id
_entity.type
_entity.pdbx_description
1 polymer ?
#
loop_
_entity_poly.entity_id
_entity_poly.type
_entity_poly.pdbx_seq_one_letter_code
_entity_poly.pdbx_strand_id
1 'polypeptide(L)'
;MQMSDRDFYRAPEVGQVHSTLEVGHQPDPPQIYSTLESRQPDFSLFDTYKQSTTVLPQPEISDASLDTPSNIESDNHTTLVREGRGPRKRAIWILVALGIVIISAAAAIGGGIGSTRTSHRSVSSGSLSDQAPSSTMTKMSSSAKSSSTIISSVSIPTMSTASSFPTPAAKLNTTLLNTTKLASVVWNINGVTEYRMWYQTEDNMIREVGKNDTGNQWYTSGQSHGPAKRGSPIAASYTGPPDWPIEISLFYLSEDGSIIFTKFEEKDQSWSPSSLSEIPADGSNLATLWFRHDECNDCSNDLLLVCQNSDDKLALFNSTANAGPQWITLDAYPMPGTGLAFNLVHGTYDTGGLFVVYQTANQALCSASFNKSQGWTVNEGNPISELSTQAPLAGFTWNVSGAEYLDIVSTGPSGVTVNYFNFTNGDWTSVPSSGVLAQVQNYSSIAANAASHIYAFQDGSVKEYQLAPAGSLN
;
A
#
# COMPACT_ATOMS: atom_id res chain seq x y z
N MET A 1 25.58 -34.79 39.68
CA MET A 1 24.76 -35.97 39.34
C MET A 1 24.33 -35.76 37.90
N GLN A 2 24.88 -36.60 37.01
CA GLN A 2 24.65 -36.63 35.57
C GLN A 2 23.22 -37.11 35.23
N MET A 3 22.90 -37.03 33.92
CA MET A 3 21.79 -37.62 33.15
C MET A 3 20.74 -36.60 32.68
N SER A 4 20.28 -36.59 31.43
CA SER A 4 20.53 -37.50 30.29
C SER A 4 20.15 -36.86 28.96
N ASP A 5 20.85 -37.34 27.93
CA ASP A 5 20.54 -37.46 26.51
C ASP A 5 19.06 -37.41 26.09
N ARG A 6 18.83 -36.84 24.90
CA ARG A 6 18.09 -37.49 23.82
C ARG A 6 18.56 -36.99 22.45
N ASP A 7 19.13 -37.93 21.70
CA ASP A 7 19.40 -37.90 20.26
C ASP A 7 18.11 -37.94 19.42
N PHE A 8 18.17 -37.38 18.20
CA PHE A 8 17.91 -38.01 16.88
C PHE A 8 17.39 -36.98 15.86
N TYR A 9 18.19 -36.65 14.84
CA TYR A 9 18.00 -37.09 13.44
C TYR A 9 19.14 -36.54 12.56
N ARG A 10 19.90 -37.45 11.97
CA ARG A 10 20.98 -37.19 11.00
C ARG A 10 20.42 -37.49 9.61
N ALA A 11 20.38 -36.51 8.72
CA ALA A 11 20.02 -36.71 7.31
C ALA A 11 21.25 -37.18 6.50
N PRO A 12 21.07 -37.98 5.44
CA PRO A 12 22.17 -38.55 4.67
C PRO A 12 22.71 -37.56 3.63
N GLU A 13 24.03 -37.59 3.44
CA GLU A 13 24.72 -37.03 2.29
C GLU A 13 24.22 -37.68 0.99
N VAL A 14 23.79 -36.87 0.03
CA VAL A 14 23.54 -37.28 -1.35
C VAL A 14 24.56 -36.60 -2.25
N GLY A 15 25.22 -37.43 -3.05
CA GLY A 15 26.40 -37.10 -3.83
C GLY A 15 26.19 -36.09 -4.96
N GLN A 16 27.30 -35.42 -5.27
CA GLN A 16 27.46 -34.57 -6.45
C GLN A 16 27.38 -35.42 -7.73
N VAL A 17 26.51 -35.01 -8.66
CA VAL A 17 26.57 -35.39 -10.07
C VAL A 17 26.84 -34.11 -10.85
N HIS A 18 27.97 -34.07 -11.56
CA HIS A 18 28.24 -33.08 -12.59
C HIS A 18 27.28 -33.28 -13.77
N SER A 19 26.48 -32.27 -14.10
CA SER A 19 25.85 -32.14 -15.41
C SER A 19 26.33 -30.86 -16.08
N THR A 20 26.87 -31.04 -17.29
CA THR A 20 27.27 -30.00 -18.23
C THR A 20 26.00 -29.36 -18.79
N LEU A 21 25.82 -28.05 -18.61
CA LEU A 21 24.66 -27.33 -19.17
C LEU A 21 25.05 -26.64 -20.47
N GLU A 22 24.29 -26.93 -21.51
CA GLU A 22 24.29 -26.30 -22.82
C GLU A 22 23.88 -24.83 -22.74
N VAL A 23 24.45 -24.03 -23.64
CA VAL A 23 24.13 -22.62 -23.88
C VAL A 23 22.73 -22.53 -24.50
N GLY A 24 21.72 -22.21 -23.68
CA GLY A 24 20.36 -21.92 -24.12
C GLY A 24 20.20 -20.47 -24.56
N HIS A 25 19.51 -20.27 -25.69
CA HIS A 25 19.10 -18.97 -26.20
C HIS A 25 18.34 -18.16 -25.14
N GLN A 26 18.73 -16.90 -25.00
CA GLN A 26 17.99 -15.86 -24.29
C GLN A 26 16.68 -15.61 -25.05
N PRO A 27 15.50 -15.89 -24.47
CA PRO A 27 14.23 -15.55 -25.11
C PRO A 27 14.10 -14.03 -25.18
N ASP A 28 13.65 -13.54 -26.32
CA ASP A 28 13.33 -12.12 -26.51
C ASP A 28 12.34 -11.65 -25.43
N PRO A 29 12.46 -10.40 -24.94
CA PRO A 29 11.50 -9.85 -23.99
C PRO A 29 10.10 -9.85 -24.62
N PRO A 30 9.05 -10.30 -23.88
CA PRO A 30 7.69 -10.32 -24.40
C PRO A 30 7.24 -8.92 -24.78
N GLN A 31 6.81 -8.75 -26.04
CA GLN A 31 6.09 -7.58 -26.50
C GLN A 31 4.69 -7.61 -25.85
N ILE A 32 4.37 -6.62 -25.03
CA ILE A 32 3.06 -6.45 -24.36
C ILE A 32 2.23 -5.41 -25.14
N TYR A 33 0.88 -5.54 -25.08
CA TYR A 33 -0.26 -4.66 -25.48
C TYR A 33 -1.19 -5.43 -26.47
N SER A 34 -2.53 -5.47 -26.39
CA SER A 34 -3.55 -4.70 -25.65
C SER A 34 -4.91 -5.42 -25.67
N THR A 35 -5.57 -5.57 -24.54
CA THR A 35 -7.05 -5.58 -24.43
C THR A 35 -7.45 -4.90 -23.13
N LEU A 36 -7.44 -3.55 -23.13
CA LEU A 36 -8.01 -2.76 -22.04
C LEU A 36 -9.46 -2.45 -22.37
N GLU A 37 -10.41 -2.98 -21.60
CA GLU A 37 -11.79 -2.50 -21.61
C GLU A 37 -11.91 -1.31 -20.66
N SER A 38 -12.09 -0.10 -21.19
CA SER A 38 -12.57 1.01 -20.35
C SER A 38 -14.05 0.78 -20.07
N ARG A 39 -14.41 0.56 -18.80
CA ARG A 39 -15.81 0.59 -18.37
C ARG A 39 -16.06 1.95 -17.75
N GLN A 40 -16.95 2.73 -18.34
CA GLN A 40 -17.33 4.03 -17.80
C GLN A 40 -18.40 3.84 -16.72
N PRO A 41 -18.11 4.11 -15.44
CA PRO A 41 -19.11 4.66 -14.56
C PRO A 41 -19.28 6.14 -14.93
N ASP A 42 -20.43 6.49 -15.48
CA ASP A 42 -20.84 7.88 -15.59
C ASP A 42 -21.53 8.25 -14.28
N PHE A 43 -20.83 9.01 -13.43
CA PHE A 43 -21.39 9.55 -12.21
C PHE A 43 -22.20 10.84 -12.46
N SER A 44 -22.18 11.36 -13.70
CA SER A 44 -23.10 12.39 -14.17
C SER A 44 -24.24 11.73 -14.95
N LEU A 45 -25.38 11.51 -14.28
CA LEU A 45 -26.57 10.85 -14.82
C LEU A 45 -26.38 9.34 -15.05
N PHE A 46 -27.00 8.57 -14.17
CA PHE A 46 -27.22 7.14 -14.33
C PHE A 46 -28.12 6.86 -15.55
N ASP A 47 -27.51 6.67 -16.71
CA ASP A 47 -28.04 5.86 -17.83
C ASP A 47 -26.85 5.31 -18.62
N THR A 48 -26.56 4.01 -18.45
CA THR A 48 -25.42 3.34 -19.09
C THR A 48 -25.84 2.80 -20.47
N TYR A 49 -25.42 3.44 -21.55
CA TYR A 49 -25.43 2.84 -22.89
C TYR A 49 -24.07 2.16 -23.16
N LYS A 50 -24.09 0.89 -23.60
CA LYS A 50 -22.88 0.15 -23.99
C LYS A 50 -22.54 0.48 -25.45
N GLN A 51 -21.33 0.95 -25.72
CA GLN A 51 -20.80 1.00 -27.09
C GLN A 51 -19.46 0.28 -27.14
N SER A 52 -19.45 -0.92 -27.74
CA SER A 52 -18.22 -1.54 -28.24
C SER A 52 -17.93 -0.96 -29.62
N THR A 53 -16.74 -0.41 -29.82
CA THR A 53 -16.26 -0.05 -31.16
C THR A 53 -14.98 -0.83 -31.44
N THR A 54 -15.08 -1.80 -32.35
CA THR A 54 -13.93 -2.45 -32.99
C THR A 54 -13.60 -1.64 -34.24
N VAL A 55 -12.40 -1.04 -34.30
CA VAL A 55 -11.89 -0.42 -35.54
C VAL A 55 -10.72 -1.27 -36.04
N LEU A 56 -10.96 -2.00 -37.13
CA LEU A 56 -9.90 -2.60 -37.96
C LEU A 56 -9.38 -1.51 -38.93
N PRO A 57 -8.07 -1.36 -39.13
CA PRO A 57 -7.57 -0.58 -40.26
C PRO A 57 -7.58 -1.44 -41.53
N GLN A 58 -8.38 -1.02 -42.51
CA GLN A 58 -8.19 -1.40 -43.92
C GLN A 58 -7.30 -0.34 -44.58
N PRO A 59 -6.27 -0.73 -45.36
CA PRO A 59 -5.46 0.23 -46.10
C PRO A 59 -6.14 0.59 -47.42
N GLU A 60 -6.46 1.86 -47.63
CA GLU A 60 -6.75 2.40 -48.96
C GLU A 60 -5.58 3.29 -49.43
N ILE A 61 -5.04 2.87 -50.56
CA ILE A 61 -4.03 3.55 -51.37
C ILE A 61 -4.72 4.69 -52.12
N SER A 62 -4.15 5.90 -52.11
CA SER A 62 -4.27 6.81 -53.25
C SER A 62 -3.14 7.84 -53.29
N ASP A 63 -2.75 8.12 -54.53
CA ASP A 63 -1.51 8.73 -54.97
C ASP A 63 -1.45 10.28 -54.85
N ALA A 64 -0.20 10.74 -54.73
CA ALA A 64 0.43 11.92 -55.32
C ALA A 64 -0.43 13.16 -55.72
N SER A 65 0.02 14.33 -55.26
CA SER A 65 0.55 15.36 -56.18
C SER A 65 1.41 16.39 -55.47
N LEU A 66 2.53 16.71 -56.14
CA LEU A 66 3.42 17.84 -55.93
C LEU A 66 2.65 19.17 -55.89
N ASP A 67 3.10 20.09 -55.04
CA ASP A 67 3.52 21.41 -55.53
C ASP A 67 4.41 22.14 -54.50
N THR A 68 5.58 22.55 -54.98
CA THR A 68 6.45 23.56 -54.35
C THR A 68 6.12 24.90 -55.01
N PRO A 69 6.25 26.06 -54.34
CA PRO A 69 7.44 26.84 -54.63
C PRO A 69 7.98 27.76 -53.50
N SER A 70 9.31 27.95 -53.58
CA SER A 70 10.10 29.18 -53.45
C SER A 70 10.13 30.01 -52.15
N ASN A 71 11.30 29.96 -51.50
CA ASN A 71 12.21 31.09 -51.21
C ASN A 71 11.62 32.51 -51.14
N ILE A 72 11.66 33.10 -49.94
CA ILE A 72 12.01 34.51 -49.73
C ILE A 72 12.98 34.62 -48.55
N GLU A 73 14.09 35.29 -48.84
CA GLU A 73 15.23 35.66 -48.00
C GLU A 73 15.01 37.06 -47.38
N SER A 74 15.83 37.44 -46.37
CA SER A 74 15.88 38.72 -45.61
C SER A 74 14.84 38.86 -44.47
N ASP A 75 15.18 39.22 -43.23
CA ASP A 75 16.22 40.14 -42.76
C ASP A 75 16.66 39.87 -41.30
N ASN A 76 17.88 40.32 -41.03
CA ASN A 76 18.53 40.43 -39.74
C ASN A 76 17.69 41.19 -38.70
N HIS A 77 17.66 40.71 -37.45
CA HIS A 77 17.80 41.59 -36.30
C HIS A 77 18.39 40.88 -35.08
N THR A 78 19.61 41.31 -34.74
CA THR A 78 20.33 40.98 -33.52
C THR A 78 19.77 41.83 -32.38
N THR A 79 19.32 41.20 -31.29
CA THR A 79 19.20 41.85 -29.97
C THR A 79 19.62 40.87 -28.89
N LEU A 80 20.84 41.07 -28.41
CA LEU A 80 21.38 40.52 -27.17
C LEU A 80 20.61 41.12 -25.99
N VAL A 81 19.93 40.28 -25.20
CA VAL A 81 19.54 40.61 -23.83
C VAL A 81 20.20 39.60 -22.90
N ARG A 82 21.19 40.09 -22.17
CA ARG A 82 21.93 39.43 -21.09
C ARG A 82 21.53 40.14 -19.80
N GLU A 83 20.88 39.43 -18.88
CA GLU A 83 20.70 39.78 -17.45
C GLU A 83 19.83 38.67 -16.82
N GLY A 84 20.06 38.08 -15.65
CA GLY A 84 21.14 38.10 -14.69
C GLY A 84 20.92 36.89 -13.76
N ARG A 85 21.86 35.94 -13.70
CA ARG A 85 21.82 34.81 -12.76
C ARG A 85 22.45 35.24 -11.43
N GLY A 86 21.63 35.39 -10.40
CA GLY A 86 22.02 35.85 -9.07
C GLY A 86 23.07 34.95 -8.37
N PRO A 87 24.13 35.53 -7.78
CA PRO A 87 25.21 34.79 -7.13
C PRO A 87 24.93 34.55 -5.64
N ARG A 88 23.88 33.78 -5.29
CA ARG A 88 23.63 33.42 -3.88
C ARG A 88 23.79 31.93 -3.56
N LYS A 89 23.74 31.04 -4.55
CA LYS A 89 23.84 29.60 -4.30
C LYS A 89 25.28 29.06 -4.24
N ARG A 90 26.27 29.77 -4.80
CA ARG A 90 27.69 29.33 -4.76
C ARG A 90 28.41 29.68 -3.46
N ALA A 91 27.98 30.73 -2.76
CA ALA A 91 28.59 31.14 -1.48
C ALA A 91 28.29 30.14 -0.34
N ILE A 92 27.11 29.51 -0.38
CA ILE A 92 26.69 28.53 0.65
C ILE A 92 27.56 27.28 0.59
N TRP A 93 27.85 26.77 -0.61
CA TRP A 93 28.72 25.60 -0.78
C TRP A 93 30.16 25.83 -0.32
N ILE A 94 30.67 27.06 -0.44
CA ILE A 94 32.01 27.41 0.05
C ILE A 94 32.06 27.41 1.59
N LEU A 95 31.00 27.88 2.26
CA LEU A 95 30.91 27.84 3.73
C LEU A 95 30.77 26.41 4.26
N VAL A 96 30.00 25.55 3.58
CA VAL A 96 29.86 24.13 3.95
C VAL A 96 31.18 23.39 3.81
N ALA A 97 31.91 23.61 2.71
CA ALA A 97 33.23 23.00 2.51
C ALA A 97 34.24 23.45 3.58
N LEU A 98 34.21 24.72 3.99
CA LEU A 98 35.08 25.25 5.04
C LEU A 98 34.76 24.64 6.43
N GLY A 99 33.48 24.40 6.73
CA GLY A 99 33.05 23.77 7.98
C GLY A 99 33.56 22.32 8.14
N ILE A 100 33.53 21.52 7.07
CA ILE A 100 33.99 20.13 7.08
C ILE A 100 35.51 20.04 7.35
N VAL A 101 36.29 20.98 6.81
CA VAL A 101 37.74 21.04 7.04
C VAL A 101 38.08 21.37 8.51
N ILE A 102 37.29 22.23 9.17
CA ILE A 102 37.52 22.56 10.59
C ILE A 102 37.18 21.37 11.50
N ILE A 103 36.08 20.65 11.22
CA ILE A 103 35.67 19.50 12.05
C ILE A 103 36.67 18.35 11.93
N SER A 104 37.18 18.08 10.72
CA SER A 104 38.20 17.04 10.50
C SER A 104 39.53 17.35 11.21
N ALA A 105 39.92 18.62 11.31
CA ALA A 105 41.12 19.02 12.05
C ALA A 105 40.98 18.82 13.57
N ALA A 106 39.78 18.96 14.13
CA ALA A 106 39.53 18.73 15.55
C ALA A 106 39.56 17.24 15.94
N ALA A 107 39.11 16.35 15.06
CA ALA A 107 39.12 14.90 15.31
C ALA A 107 40.54 14.30 15.35
N ALA A 108 41.52 14.93 14.69
CA ALA A 108 42.90 14.43 14.64
C ALA A 108 43.70 14.58 15.95
N ILE A 109 43.19 15.34 16.94
CA ILE A 109 43.89 15.62 18.21
C ILE A 109 43.39 14.72 19.37
N GLY A 110 42.31 13.95 19.17
CA GLY A 110 41.63 13.19 20.22
C GLY A 110 41.95 11.69 20.31
N GLY A 111 43.11 11.22 19.86
CA GLY A 111 43.48 9.81 19.91
C GLY A 111 44.47 9.48 21.03
N GLY A 112 43.99 9.06 22.20
CA GLY A 112 44.87 8.48 23.23
C GLY A 112 44.20 8.09 24.55
N ILE A 113 44.43 6.82 24.94
CA ILE A 113 44.22 6.20 26.27
C ILE A 113 42.74 5.79 26.55
N GLY A 114 42.37 4.55 26.88
CA GLY A 114 43.10 3.34 27.17
C GLY A 114 42.13 2.17 27.47
N SER A 115 42.62 0.95 27.27
CA SER A 115 42.03 -0.32 27.72
C SER A 115 42.27 -0.51 29.23
N THR A 116 41.36 -1.13 29.98
CA THR A 116 41.65 -2.35 30.77
C THR A 116 40.45 -2.85 31.62
N ARG A 117 40.49 -4.17 31.82
CA ARG A 117 39.62 -5.08 32.58
C ARG A 117 39.49 -4.74 34.07
N THR A 118 38.41 -5.21 34.71
CA THR A 118 38.51 -6.00 35.96
C THR A 118 37.24 -6.82 36.25
N SER A 119 37.45 -8.13 36.43
CA SER A 119 36.54 -9.03 37.12
C SER A 119 36.54 -8.75 38.62
N HIS A 120 35.37 -8.71 39.28
CA HIS A 120 35.31 -8.99 40.71
C HIS A 120 34.10 -9.87 41.06
N ARG A 121 34.46 -10.99 41.67
CA ARG A 121 33.65 -11.97 42.39
C ARG A 121 33.46 -11.43 43.81
N SER A 122 32.26 -11.54 44.39
CA SER A 122 32.05 -11.46 45.84
C SER A 122 30.77 -12.20 46.23
N VAL A 123 30.84 -12.79 47.42
CA VAL A 123 30.05 -13.92 47.91
C VAL A 123 29.23 -13.46 49.13
N SER A 124 27.99 -13.95 49.23
CA SER A 124 27.20 -14.32 50.42
C SER A 124 26.76 -13.32 51.51
N SER A 125 25.57 -13.68 52.06
CA SER A 125 24.90 -13.33 53.32
C SER A 125 24.04 -12.05 53.29
N GLY A 126 22.79 -12.00 53.76
CA GLY A 126 21.91 -12.95 54.45
C GLY A 126 20.89 -12.15 55.30
N SER A 127 19.60 -12.50 55.26
CA SER A 127 18.57 -12.22 56.29
C SER A 127 17.24 -12.88 55.84
N LEU A 128 16.66 -13.87 56.54
CA LEU A 128 15.70 -13.75 57.68
C LEU A 128 14.51 -12.82 57.31
N SER A 129 13.23 -13.17 57.40
CA SER A 129 12.50 -14.17 58.19
C SER A 129 11.02 -14.30 57.74
N ASP A 130 10.31 -15.26 58.36
CA ASP A 130 8.84 -15.38 58.58
C ASP A 130 8.02 -16.23 57.58
N GLN A 131 7.71 -17.50 57.91
CA GLN A 131 6.57 -17.99 58.72
C GLN A 131 5.21 -17.61 58.11
N ALA A 132 4.19 -18.46 57.91
CA ALA A 132 3.94 -19.90 57.99
C ALA A 132 2.50 -20.08 57.36
N PRO A 133 1.73 -21.15 57.62
CA PRO A 133 1.64 -22.34 56.78
C PRO A 133 0.20 -22.63 56.28
N SER A 134 0.03 -23.72 55.52
CA SER A 134 -1.10 -24.66 55.57
C SER A 134 -1.53 -25.12 54.18
N SER A 135 -1.38 -26.41 53.87
CA SER A 135 -2.51 -27.32 53.98
C SER A 135 -2.13 -28.76 53.63
N THR A 136 -2.76 -29.64 54.39
CA THR A 136 -2.56 -31.07 54.54
C THR A 136 -3.07 -31.87 53.34
N MET A 137 -2.30 -32.89 52.93
CA MET A 137 -2.77 -33.95 52.04
C MET A 137 -3.81 -34.84 52.74
N THR A 138 -4.86 -35.25 52.02
CA THR A 138 -5.66 -36.42 52.40
C THR A 138 -6.01 -37.24 51.16
N LYS A 139 -5.53 -38.49 51.15
CA LYS A 139 -5.95 -39.61 50.30
C LYS A 139 -7.37 -40.04 50.69
N MET A 140 -8.22 -40.37 49.71
CA MET A 140 -8.71 -41.76 49.47
C MET A 140 -9.84 -41.83 48.42
N SER A 141 -9.61 -42.73 47.46
CA SER A 141 -10.46 -43.85 47.04
C SER A 141 -11.97 -43.70 46.78
N SER A 142 -12.32 -44.09 45.55
CA SER A 142 -13.45 -44.96 45.14
C SER A 142 -14.90 -44.56 45.44
N SER A 143 -15.72 -44.44 44.40
CA SER A 143 -16.83 -45.38 44.14
C SER A 143 -17.67 -44.93 42.93
N ALA A 144 -18.15 -45.91 42.19
CA ALA A 144 -19.03 -45.77 41.04
C ALA A 144 -20.43 -45.27 41.42
N LYS A 145 -21.06 -44.48 40.52
CA LYS A 145 -22.52 -44.48 40.36
C LYS A 145 -22.94 -43.89 39.01
N SER A 146 -23.74 -44.67 38.31
CA SER A 146 -24.43 -44.34 37.06
C SER A 146 -25.31 -43.09 37.20
N SER A 147 -25.38 -42.28 36.14
CA SER A 147 -26.57 -41.49 35.82
C SER A 147 -26.63 -41.18 34.33
N SER A 148 -27.71 -41.64 33.70
CA SER A 148 -28.17 -41.30 32.36
C SER A 148 -28.71 -39.87 32.32
N THR A 149 -28.31 -39.03 31.36
CA THR A 149 -29.10 -37.83 31.00
C THR A 149 -28.83 -37.39 29.55
N ILE A 150 -29.85 -37.60 28.73
CA ILE A 150 -30.43 -36.73 27.68
C ILE A 150 -29.46 -36.05 26.69
N ILE A 151 -29.48 -36.58 25.46
CA ILE A 151 -29.02 -35.92 24.23
C ILE A 151 -29.92 -34.71 24.00
N SER A 152 -29.43 -33.52 24.34
CA SER A 152 -30.03 -32.27 23.86
C SER A 152 -29.56 -32.05 22.43
N SER A 153 -30.48 -32.18 21.49
CA SER A 153 -30.29 -31.86 20.08
C SER A 153 -29.96 -30.38 19.93
N VAL A 154 -28.67 -30.08 19.72
CA VAL A 154 -28.20 -28.76 19.33
C VAL A 154 -28.79 -28.44 17.96
N SER A 155 -29.72 -27.48 17.95
CA SER A 155 -30.28 -26.93 16.73
C SER A 155 -29.21 -26.05 16.11
N ILE A 156 -28.60 -26.50 15.02
CA ILE A 156 -27.69 -25.67 14.22
C ILE A 156 -28.54 -24.55 13.62
N PRO A 157 -28.27 -23.27 13.91
CA PRO A 157 -29.01 -22.18 13.31
C PRO A 157 -28.71 -22.17 11.81
N THR A 158 -29.74 -22.44 11.00
CA THR A 158 -29.72 -22.23 9.56
C THR A 158 -29.50 -20.74 9.31
N MET A 159 -28.27 -20.34 8.99
CA MET A 159 -27.98 -18.98 8.52
C MET A 159 -28.73 -18.75 7.22
N SER A 160 -29.79 -17.96 7.29
CA SER A 160 -30.55 -17.53 6.11
C SER A 160 -29.72 -16.46 5.40
N THR A 161 -28.99 -16.87 4.37
CA THR A 161 -28.21 -16.03 3.45
C THR A 161 -29.13 -15.28 2.47
N ALA A 162 -30.17 -14.63 2.99
CA ALA A 162 -30.90 -13.63 2.22
C ALA A 162 -30.06 -12.34 2.20
N SER A 163 -29.02 -12.33 1.36
CA SER A 163 -28.38 -11.11 0.91
C SER A 163 -29.43 -10.34 0.11
N SER A 164 -30.22 -9.51 0.81
CA SER A 164 -31.11 -8.56 0.16
C SER A 164 -30.23 -7.55 -0.58
N PHE A 165 -30.18 -7.67 -1.91
CA PHE A 165 -29.55 -6.66 -2.75
C PHE A 165 -30.05 -5.27 -2.33
N PRO A 166 -29.14 -4.28 -2.16
CA PRO A 166 -29.55 -2.95 -1.77
C PRO A 166 -30.55 -2.41 -2.80
N THR A 167 -31.67 -1.89 -2.29
CA THR A 167 -32.64 -1.15 -3.10
C THR A 167 -31.90 -0.01 -3.81
N PRO A 168 -32.16 0.29 -5.09
CA PRO A 168 -31.52 1.39 -5.80
C PRO A 168 -31.61 2.66 -4.94
N ALA A 169 -30.46 3.16 -4.49
CA ALA A 169 -30.41 4.28 -3.57
C ALA A 169 -31.08 5.50 -4.21
N ALA A 170 -31.85 6.24 -3.43
CA ALA A 170 -32.38 7.53 -3.84
C ALA A 170 -31.24 8.40 -4.38
N LYS A 171 -31.46 9.03 -5.54
CA LYS A 171 -30.46 9.84 -6.23
C LYS A 171 -29.93 10.94 -5.30
N LEU A 172 -28.76 10.71 -4.70
CA LEU A 172 -28.04 11.72 -3.94
C LEU A 172 -27.53 12.74 -4.94
N ASN A 173 -28.14 13.92 -4.97
CA ASN A 173 -27.72 15.06 -5.80
C ASN A 173 -26.45 15.73 -5.24
N THR A 174 -25.42 14.95 -4.94
CA THR A 174 -24.16 15.47 -4.40
C THR A 174 -23.07 15.38 -5.44
N THR A 175 -22.50 16.54 -5.77
CA THR A 175 -21.42 16.66 -6.74
C THR A 175 -20.10 16.19 -6.12
N LEU A 176 -19.34 15.42 -6.89
CA LEU A 176 -17.99 14.99 -6.57
C LEU A 176 -17.07 16.20 -6.40
N LEU A 177 -16.27 16.22 -5.34
CA LEU A 177 -15.26 17.27 -5.16
C LEU A 177 -14.15 17.10 -6.19
N ASN A 178 -13.82 18.15 -6.93
CA ASN A 178 -12.78 18.10 -7.98
C ASN A 178 -11.36 17.76 -7.45
N THR A 179 -11.10 18.02 -6.17
CA THR A 179 -9.85 17.66 -5.47
C THR A 179 -10.00 16.42 -4.59
N THR A 180 -11.05 15.61 -4.78
CA THR A 180 -11.24 14.39 -4.00
C THR A 180 -10.02 13.49 -4.10
N LYS A 181 -9.62 12.93 -2.97
CA LYS A 181 -8.76 11.74 -2.96
C LYS A 181 -9.63 10.49 -3.05
N LEU A 182 -9.03 9.36 -3.42
CA LEU A 182 -9.72 8.10 -3.64
C LEU A 182 -9.06 7.02 -2.80
N ALA A 183 -9.87 6.11 -2.27
CA ALA A 183 -9.42 4.85 -1.71
C ALA A 183 -10.31 3.73 -2.24
N SER A 184 -9.76 2.53 -2.41
CA SER A 184 -10.53 1.37 -2.82
C SER A 184 -10.05 0.13 -2.08
N VAL A 185 -10.99 -0.77 -1.81
CA VAL A 185 -10.70 -2.14 -1.39
C VAL A 185 -11.53 -3.10 -2.22
N VAL A 186 -11.10 -4.35 -2.29
CA VAL A 186 -11.80 -5.43 -2.98
C VAL A 186 -11.67 -6.68 -2.14
N TRP A 187 -12.73 -7.47 -2.05
CA TRP A 187 -12.70 -8.76 -1.38
C TRP A 187 -13.61 -9.77 -2.08
N ASN A 188 -13.36 -11.06 -1.89
CA ASN A 188 -14.22 -12.12 -2.38
C ASN A 188 -14.90 -12.82 -1.21
N ILE A 189 -16.22 -12.91 -1.24
CA ILE A 189 -17.01 -13.67 -0.27
C ILE A 189 -17.92 -14.65 -1.01
N ASN A 190 -17.77 -15.94 -0.71
CA ASN A 190 -18.57 -17.00 -1.32
C ASN A 190 -18.58 -16.97 -2.87
N GLY A 191 -17.45 -16.62 -3.49
CA GLY A 191 -17.33 -16.54 -4.95
C GLY A 191 -17.87 -15.25 -5.56
N VAL A 192 -18.38 -14.31 -4.76
CA VAL A 192 -18.80 -12.98 -5.19
C VAL A 192 -17.72 -11.97 -4.81
N THR A 193 -17.19 -11.27 -5.80
CA THR A 193 -16.21 -10.21 -5.61
C THR A 193 -16.93 -8.89 -5.38
N GLU A 194 -16.71 -8.29 -4.22
CA GLU A 194 -17.22 -6.99 -3.81
C GLU A 194 -16.11 -5.95 -3.94
N TYR A 195 -16.46 -4.81 -4.54
CA TYR A 195 -15.60 -3.66 -4.74
C TYR A 195 -16.19 -2.49 -3.96
N ARG A 196 -15.34 -1.77 -3.21
CA ARG A 196 -15.72 -0.51 -2.57
C ARG A 196 -14.76 0.59 -2.98
N MET A 197 -15.29 1.80 -3.05
CA MET A 197 -14.50 3.00 -3.25
C MET A 197 -15.06 4.14 -2.41
N TRP A 198 -14.16 4.93 -1.83
CA TRP A 198 -14.49 6.11 -1.06
C TRP A 198 -13.97 7.37 -1.75
N TYR A 199 -14.77 8.43 -1.66
CA TYR A 199 -14.49 9.74 -2.23
C TYR A 199 -15.13 10.83 -1.36
N GLN A 200 -14.73 12.07 -1.60
CA GLN A 200 -15.26 13.27 -0.96
C GLN A 200 -16.19 14.03 -1.90
N THR A 201 -17.31 14.52 -1.37
CA THR A 201 -18.25 15.40 -2.09
C THR A 201 -18.04 16.88 -1.76
N GLU A 202 -18.63 17.78 -2.55
CA GLU A 202 -18.52 19.24 -2.36
C GLU A 202 -19.08 19.74 -1.00
N ASP A 203 -19.92 18.95 -0.33
CA ASP A 203 -20.38 19.17 1.04
C ASP A 203 -19.37 18.69 2.11
N ASN A 204 -18.13 18.39 1.69
CA ASN A 204 -17.03 17.88 2.50
C ASN A 204 -17.27 16.50 3.15
N MET A 205 -18.32 15.79 2.78
CA MET A 205 -18.61 14.46 3.34
C MET A 205 -17.82 13.37 2.61
N ILE A 206 -17.33 12.37 3.37
CA ILE A 206 -16.81 11.13 2.80
C ILE A 206 -17.98 10.18 2.51
N ARG A 207 -18.03 9.65 1.29
CA ARG A 207 -19.09 8.77 0.77
C ARG A 207 -18.50 7.50 0.18
N GLU A 208 -19.31 6.46 0.19
CA GLU A 208 -18.97 5.15 -0.36
C GLU A 208 -19.82 4.82 -1.59
N VAL A 209 -19.18 4.25 -2.60
CA VAL A 209 -19.82 3.49 -3.68
C VAL A 209 -19.31 2.06 -3.68
N GLY A 210 -20.18 1.14 -4.09
CA GLY A 210 -19.83 -0.27 -4.21
C GLY A 210 -20.33 -0.88 -5.51
N LYS A 211 -19.80 -2.04 -5.83
CA LYS A 211 -20.18 -2.89 -6.97
C LYS A 211 -19.84 -4.32 -6.60
N ASN A 212 -20.58 -5.27 -7.16
CA ASN A 212 -20.13 -6.66 -7.16
C ASN A 212 -20.09 -7.23 -8.56
N ASP A 213 -19.33 -8.31 -8.74
CA ASP A 213 -19.14 -8.97 -10.03
C ASP A 213 -20.42 -9.61 -10.58
N THR A 214 -21.36 -9.99 -9.71
CA THR A 214 -22.63 -10.62 -10.10
C THR A 214 -23.62 -9.60 -10.68
N GLY A 215 -23.77 -8.44 -10.04
CA GLY A 215 -24.66 -7.37 -10.50
C GLY A 215 -24.01 -6.47 -11.54
N ASN A 216 -22.68 -6.32 -11.50
CA ASN A 216 -21.86 -5.45 -12.34
C ASN A 216 -22.43 -4.02 -12.47
N GLN A 217 -23.16 -3.56 -11.44
CA GLN A 217 -23.73 -2.23 -11.34
C GLN A 217 -23.19 -1.55 -10.10
N TRP A 218 -22.77 -0.30 -10.27
CA TRP A 218 -22.37 0.56 -9.16
C TRP A 218 -23.59 1.02 -8.38
N TYR A 219 -23.49 1.03 -7.06
CA TYR A 219 -24.50 1.55 -6.15
C TYR A 219 -23.84 2.46 -5.12
N THR A 220 -24.61 3.41 -4.60
CA THR A 220 -24.22 4.18 -3.41
C THR A 220 -24.76 3.47 -2.18
N SER A 221 -23.97 3.30 -1.12
CA SER A 221 -24.44 2.62 0.09
C SER A 221 -25.36 3.50 0.94
N GLY A 222 -25.50 4.79 0.60
CA GLY A 222 -26.17 5.80 1.41
C GLY A 222 -25.41 6.15 2.69
N GLN A 223 -24.31 5.45 2.99
CA GLN A 223 -23.47 5.70 4.15
C GLN A 223 -22.68 7.00 3.94
N SER A 224 -22.54 7.74 5.03
CA SER A 224 -21.68 8.91 5.11
C SER A 224 -20.81 8.79 6.35
N HIS A 225 -19.50 8.91 6.17
CA HIS A 225 -18.54 8.61 7.23
C HIS A 225 -18.22 9.81 8.13
N GLY A 226 -18.75 10.99 7.81
CA GLY A 226 -18.53 12.24 8.55
C GLY A 226 -17.98 13.36 7.66
N PRO A 227 -17.96 14.60 8.16
CA PRO A 227 -17.30 15.72 7.51
C PRO A 227 -15.78 15.56 7.59
N ALA A 228 -15.09 15.95 6.51
CA ALA A 228 -13.64 15.88 6.40
C ALA A 228 -13.07 17.24 5.94
N LYS A 229 -11.77 17.47 6.17
CA LYS A 229 -11.04 18.58 5.55
C LYS A 229 -11.24 18.56 4.04
N ARG A 230 -11.51 19.69 3.41
CA ARG A 230 -11.69 19.76 1.96
C ARG A 230 -10.41 19.28 1.25
N GLY A 231 -10.53 18.29 0.37
CA GLY A 231 -9.39 17.65 -0.28
C GLY A 231 -8.63 16.68 0.63
N SER A 232 -9.29 16.16 1.68
CA SER A 232 -8.68 15.22 2.61
C SER A 232 -8.07 14.02 1.88
N PRO A 233 -6.87 13.55 2.26
CA PRO A 233 -6.45 12.20 1.91
C PRO A 233 -7.46 11.18 2.43
N ILE A 234 -7.61 10.09 1.69
CA ILE A 234 -8.49 8.97 2.05
C ILE A 234 -7.66 7.70 1.88
N ALA A 235 -7.65 6.85 2.89
CA ALA A 235 -7.02 5.54 2.82
C ALA A 235 -7.97 4.49 3.38
N ALA A 236 -8.05 3.33 2.73
CA ALA A 236 -8.90 2.24 3.18
C ALA A 236 -8.15 0.91 3.11
N SER A 237 -8.34 0.08 4.12
CA SER A 237 -7.89 -1.33 4.15
C SER A 237 -9.04 -2.19 4.63
N TYR A 238 -8.95 -3.49 4.37
CA TYR A 238 -9.96 -4.44 4.82
C TYR A 238 -9.30 -5.71 5.36
N THR A 239 -10.08 -6.41 6.16
CA THR A 239 -9.86 -7.77 6.67
C THR A 239 -10.99 -8.61 6.10
N GLY A 240 -10.77 -9.90 5.84
CA GLY A 240 -11.87 -10.67 5.27
C GLY A 240 -11.62 -12.14 4.99
N PRO A 241 -12.57 -12.78 4.28
CA PRO A 241 -12.65 -14.21 4.04
C PRO A 241 -11.35 -14.83 3.47
N PRO A 242 -11.14 -16.15 3.66
CA PRO A 242 -12.13 -17.13 4.13
C PRO A 242 -12.32 -17.21 5.65
N ASP A 243 -11.33 -16.81 6.45
CA ASP A 243 -11.29 -17.20 7.87
C ASP A 243 -11.90 -16.16 8.84
N TRP A 244 -12.18 -14.94 8.38
CA TRP A 244 -12.51 -13.81 9.26
C TRP A 244 -13.74 -13.05 8.78
N PRO A 245 -14.51 -12.49 9.72
CA PRO A 245 -15.53 -11.52 9.38
C PRO A 245 -14.88 -10.31 8.70
N ILE A 246 -15.60 -9.70 7.78
CA ILE A 246 -15.14 -8.51 7.09
C ILE A 246 -15.06 -7.35 8.08
N GLU A 247 -13.89 -6.74 8.18
CA GLU A 247 -13.73 -5.43 8.79
C GLU A 247 -13.11 -4.46 7.79
N ILE A 248 -13.62 -3.24 7.72
CA ILE A 248 -13.07 -2.20 6.85
C ILE A 248 -12.59 -1.06 7.71
N SER A 249 -11.35 -0.64 7.50
CA SER A 249 -10.75 0.51 8.16
C SER A 249 -10.63 1.64 7.16
N LEU A 250 -11.30 2.77 7.43
CA LEU A 250 -11.28 3.96 6.59
C LEU A 250 -10.67 5.13 7.38
N PHE A 251 -9.70 5.80 6.77
CA PHE A 251 -8.97 6.93 7.36
C PHE A 251 -9.11 8.17 6.49
N TYR A 252 -9.28 9.31 7.13
CA TYR A 252 -9.30 10.64 6.50
C TYR A 252 -8.96 11.71 7.55
N LEU A 253 -8.89 12.98 7.16
CA LEU A 253 -8.61 14.10 8.06
C LEU A 253 -9.88 14.88 8.37
N SER A 254 -10.12 15.19 9.64
CA SER A 254 -11.13 16.17 10.06
C SER A 254 -10.70 17.60 9.71
N GLU A 255 -11.62 18.57 9.84
CA GLU A 255 -11.36 19.98 9.50
C GLU A 255 -10.16 20.60 10.23
N ASP A 256 -9.87 20.14 11.46
CA ASP A 256 -8.73 20.54 12.28
C ASP A 256 -7.41 19.83 11.90
N GLY A 257 -7.44 18.89 10.96
CA GLY A 257 -6.29 18.12 10.51
C GLY A 257 -6.03 16.83 11.30
N SER A 258 -6.82 16.52 12.33
CA SER A 258 -6.70 15.25 13.07
C SER A 258 -7.07 14.06 12.18
N ILE A 259 -6.42 12.91 12.37
CA ILE A 259 -6.80 11.68 11.65
C ILE A 259 -8.09 11.11 12.26
N ILE A 260 -9.14 11.02 11.45
CA ILE A 260 -10.34 10.25 11.75
C ILE A 260 -10.18 8.84 11.22
N PHE A 261 -10.58 7.87 12.05
CA PHE A 261 -10.57 6.45 11.75
C PHE A 261 -11.99 5.91 11.95
N THR A 262 -12.62 5.40 10.90
CA THR A 262 -13.92 4.72 11.00
C THR A 262 -13.77 3.25 10.66
N LYS A 263 -14.28 2.37 11.52
CA LYS A 263 -14.21 0.92 11.35
C LYS A 263 -15.59 0.33 11.08
N PHE A 264 -15.74 -0.40 9.98
CA PHE A 264 -16.88 -1.26 9.73
C PHE A 264 -16.63 -2.63 10.35
N GLU A 265 -17.62 -3.19 11.03
CA GLU A 265 -17.58 -4.57 11.53
C GLU A 265 -18.78 -5.35 10.98
N GLU A 266 -18.52 -6.42 10.21
CA GLU A 266 -19.58 -7.23 9.61
C GLU A 266 -20.55 -7.82 10.63
N LYS A 267 -20.05 -8.18 11.82
CA LYS A 267 -20.88 -8.73 12.90
C LYS A 267 -22.01 -7.78 13.30
N ASP A 268 -21.70 -6.50 13.38
CA ASP A 268 -22.62 -5.47 13.85
C ASP A 268 -23.26 -4.69 12.69
N GLN A 269 -22.81 -4.92 11.45
CA GLN A 269 -23.22 -4.22 10.24
C GLN A 269 -23.20 -2.69 10.42
N SER A 270 -22.21 -2.20 11.17
CA SER A 270 -22.16 -0.81 11.62
C SER A 270 -20.77 -0.22 11.48
N TRP A 271 -20.74 1.10 11.31
CA TRP A 271 -19.52 1.90 11.31
C TRP A 271 -19.33 2.53 12.68
N SER A 272 -18.14 2.36 13.25
CA SER A 272 -17.72 2.96 14.52
C SER A 272 -16.64 4.01 14.26
N PRO A 273 -16.92 5.31 14.48
CA PRO A 273 -15.92 6.35 14.34
C PRO A 273 -15.02 6.46 15.58
N SER A 274 -13.76 6.81 15.34
CA SER A 274 -12.73 7.12 16.32
C SER A 274 -11.75 8.14 15.74
N SER A 275 -10.85 8.66 16.57
CA SER A 275 -9.83 9.64 16.16
C SER A 275 -8.46 9.22 16.70
N LEU A 276 -7.41 9.41 15.91
CA LEU A 276 -6.03 9.28 16.35
C LEU A 276 -5.51 10.64 16.80
N SER A 277 -4.64 10.65 17.81
CA SER A 277 -4.08 11.88 18.39
C SER A 277 -3.02 12.56 17.51
N GLU A 278 -2.51 11.88 16.50
CA GLU A 278 -1.46 12.40 15.61
C GLU A 278 -2.08 13.35 14.58
N ILE A 279 -1.41 14.48 14.38
CA ILE A 279 -1.73 15.45 13.33
C ILE A 279 -0.64 15.32 12.26
N PRO A 280 -0.96 14.81 11.06
CA PRO A 280 -0.01 14.70 9.97
C PRO A 280 0.53 16.07 9.55
N ALA A 281 1.65 16.05 8.83
CA ALA A 281 2.15 17.23 8.14
C ALA A 281 1.06 17.83 7.24
N ASP A 282 1.09 19.15 7.07
CA ASP A 282 0.20 19.80 6.13
C ASP A 282 0.41 19.26 4.71
N GLY A 283 -0.67 18.75 4.10
CA GLY A 283 -0.63 18.14 2.77
C GLY A 283 -0.18 16.68 2.76
N SER A 284 0.09 16.06 3.92
CA SER A 284 0.38 14.63 4.01
C SER A 284 -0.72 13.80 3.34
N ASN A 285 -0.32 12.78 2.58
CA ASN A 285 -1.24 11.71 2.18
C ASN A 285 -1.33 10.63 3.26
N LEU A 286 -2.24 9.67 3.09
CA LEU A 286 -2.44 8.53 3.97
C LEU A 286 -2.36 7.26 3.12
N ALA A 287 -1.75 6.20 3.66
CA ALA A 287 -1.89 4.86 3.12
C ALA A 287 -2.06 3.88 4.27
N THR A 288 -2.95 2.91 4.13
CA THR A 288 -3.25 1.95 5.19
C THR A 288 -3.15 0.54 4.64
N LEU A 289 -2.77 -0.37 5.52
CA LEU A 289 -2.71 -1.78 5.25
C LEU A 289 -3.27 -2.51 6.46
N TRP A 290 -3.99 -3.60 6.20
CA TRP A 290 -4.28 -4.55 7.23
C TRP A 290 -3.43 -5.80 7.00
N PHE A 291 -2.79 -6.27 8.05
CA PHE A 291 -1.84 -7.37 7.97
C PHE A 291 -2.14 -8.44 9.01
N ARG A 292 -2.12 -9.70 8.56
CA ARG A 292 -2.20 -10.90 9.40
C ARG A 292 -0.84 -11.56 9.46
N HIS A 293 -0.43 -11.93 10.66
CA HIS A 293 0.68 -12.85 10.85
C HIS A 293 0.21 -14.30 10.67
N ASP A 294 0.36 -14.84 9.45
CA ASP A 294 -0.08 -16.21 9.11
C ASP A 294 0.64 -17.30 9.93
N GLU A 295 1.82 -17.01 10.49
CA GLU A 295 2.66 -17.98 11.19
C GLU A 295 2.29 -18.21 12.67
N CYS A 296 1.25 -17.55 13.17
CA CYS A 296 1.03 -17.47 14.60
C CYS A 296 -0.46 -17.57 14.93
N ASN A 297 -0.82 -18.75 15.45
CA ASN A 297 -2.19 -19.10 15.85
C ASN A 297 -2.81 -18.14 16.88
N ASP A 298 -2.00 -17.31 17.55
CA ASP A 298 -2.42 -16.33 18.55
C ASP A 298 -1.99 -14.89 18.21
N CYS A 299 -1.49 -14.62 17.01
CA CYS A 299 -1.02 -13.29 16.69
C CYS A 299 -2.17 -12.33 16.42
N SER A 300 -2.03 -11.16 17.02
CA SER A 300 -2.88 -10.02 16.81
C SER A 300 -2.92 -9.63 15.34
N ASN A 301 -4.10 -9.21 14.90
CA ASN A 301 -4.26 -8.48 13.65
C ASN A 301 -3.62 -7.11 13.81
N ASP A 302 -2.88 -6.67 12.79
CA ASP A 302 -2.18 -5.41 12.79
C ASP A 302 -2.83 -4.47 11.78
N LEU A 303 -3.41 -3.40 12.30
CA LEU A 303 -3.85 -2.27 11.49
C LEU A 303 -2.72 -1.26 11.41
N LEU A 304 -2.22 -1.05 10.19
CA LEU A 304 -1.08 -0.20 9.93
C LEU A 304 -1.52 1.00 9.09
N LEU A 305 -1.17 2.21 9.53
CA LEU A 305 -1.40 3.46 8.79
C LEU A 305 -0.07 4.18 8.66
N VAL A 306 0.24 4.68 7.46
CA VAL A 306 1.42 5.52 7.23
C VAL A 306 0.99 6.91 6.75
N CYS A 307 1.67 7.92 7.28
CA CYS A 307 1.53 9.32 6.90
C CYS A 307 2.91 10.02 6.98
N GLN A 308 2.97 11.28 6.55
CA GLN A 308 4.09 12.16 6.80
C GLN A 308 3.81 12.95 8.08
N ASN A 309 4.76 12.99 9.02
CA ASN A 309 4.64 13.75 10.27
C ASN A 309 5.17 15.19 10.09
N SER A 310 4.98 16.03 11.11
CA SER A 310 5.42 17.44 11.09
C SER A 310 6.93 17.67 10.93
N ASP A 311 7.75 16.63 11.08
CA ASP A 311 9.21 16.64 10.82
C ASP A 311 9.54 16.23 9.37
N ASP A 312 8.54 16.18 8.49
CA ASP A 312 8.62 15.72 7.10
C ASP A 312 9.09 14.26 6.93
N LYS A 313 9.06 13.44 7.99
CA LYS A 313 9.41 12.01 7.96
C LYS A 313 8.17 11.14 7.81
N LEU A 314 8.36 9.89 7.41
CA LEU A 314 7.28 8.90 7.47
C LEU A 314 7.02 8.49 8.92
N ALA A 315 5.76 8.53 9.33
CA ALA A 315 5.28 8.00 10.60
C ALA A 315 4.31 6.85 10.34
N LEU A 316 4.54 5.74 11.03
CA LEU A 316 3.76 4.52 10.97
C LEU A 316 2.99 4.35 12.28
N PHE A 317 1.68 4.39 12.20
CA PHE A 317 0.80 3.91 13.25
C PHE A 317 0.67 2.40 13.14
N ASN A 318 0.87 1.72 14.27
CA ASN A 318 0.65 0.31 14.40
C ASN A 318 -0.31 0.05 15.56
N SER A 319 -1.49 -0.48 15.25
CA SER A 319 -2.44 -0.98 16.24
C SER A 319 -2.47 -2.50 16.19
N THR A 320 -1.71 -3.13 17.09
CA THR A 320 -1.78 -4.57 17.34
C THR A 320 -2.70 -4.83 18.54
N ALA A 321 -3.46 -5.91 18.50
CA ALA A 321 -4.34 -6.30 19.62
C ALA A 321 -3.59 -6.51 20.96
N ASN A 322 -2.28 -6.79 20.92
CA ASN A 322 -1.50 -7.13 22.11
C ASN A 322 -0.62 -5.98 22.64
N ALA A 323 -0.16 -5.05 21.79
CA ALA A 323 0.76 -3.99 22.18
C ALA A 323 0.08 -2.61 22.31
N GLY A 324 -1.20 -2.51 21.93
CA GLY A 324 -1.90 -1.23 21.85
C GLY A 324 -1.40 -0.36 20.68
N PRO A 325 -2.06 0.78 20.44
CA PRO A 325 -1.70 1.69 19.38
C PRO A 325 -0.37 2.40 19.67
N GLN A 326 0.56 2.37 18.72
CA GLN A 326 1.85 3.05 18.81
C GLN A 326 2.23 3.72 17.49
N TRP A 327 3.00 4.81 17.58
CA TRP A 327 3.60 5.48 16.43
C TRP A 327 5.09 5.20 16.36
N ILE A 328 5.58 4.90 15.17
CA ILE A 328 7.00 4.67 14.86
C ILE A 328 7.39 5.62 13.74
N THR A 329 8.43 6.42 13.95
CA THR A 329 9.00 7.25 12.88
C THR A 329 10.04 6.44 12.11
N LEU A 330 9.87 6.34 10.79
CA LEU A 330 10.85 5.74 9.90
C LEU A 330 11.89 6.79 9.53
N ASP A 331 13.15 6.37 9.39
CA ASP A 331 14.23 7.27 8.91
C ASP A 331 14.19 7.43 7.38
N ALA A 332 13.02 7.79 6.88
CA ALA A 332 12.72 8.10 5.48
C ALA A 332 12.43 9.59 5.36
N TYR A 333 12.88 10.19 4.26
CA TYR A 333 12.83 11.62 3.95
C TYR A 333 11.98 11.87 2.70
N PRO A 334 10.66 11.60 2.77
CA PRO A 334 9.75 11.88 1.68
C PRO A 334 9.69 13.37 1.37
N MET A 335 9.37 13.71 0.13
CA MET A 335 9.03 15.10 -0.17
C MET A 335 7.71 15.51 0.51
N PRO A 336 7.55 16.77 0.95
CA PRO A 336 6.29 17.26 1.49
C PRO A 336 5.11 17.00 0.54
N GLY A 337 4.06 16.36 1.07
CA GLY A 337 2.85 16.03 0.30
C GLY A 337 3.01 14.93 -0.74
N THR A 338 4.05 14.10 -0.60
CA THR A 338 4.26 12.91 -1.43
C THR A 338 3.03 11.99 -1.44
N GLY A 339 2.72 11.36 -2.58
CA GLY A 339 1.80 10.23 -2.59
C GLY A 339 2.36 9.07 -1.77
N LEU A 340 1.48 8.24 -1.22
CA LEU A 340 1.87 7.07 -0.42
C LEU A 340 1.13 5.83 -0.94
N ALA A 341 1.87 4.74 -1.12
CA ALA A 341 1.29 3.42 -1.35
C ALA A 341 1.83 2.45 -0.29
N PHE A 342 0.95 1.68 0.34
CA PHE A 342 1.32 0.73 1.39
C PHE A 342 0.78 -0.65 1.06
N ASN A 343 1.69 -1.61 0.87
CA ASN A 343 1.36 -2.92 0.31
C ASN A 343 1.95 -4.05 1.15
N LEU A 344 1.22 -5.17 1.14
CA LEU A 344 1.67 -6.45 1.68
C LEU A 344 2.09 -7.35 0.53
N VAL A 345 3.27 -7.94 0.68
CA VAL A 345 3.85 -8.92 -0.26
C VAL A 345 3.87 -10.27 0.45
N HIS A 346 3.06 -11.20 -0.04
CA HIS A 346 2.94 -12.59 0.39
C HIS A 346 4.00 -13.46 -0.30
N GLY A 347 5.26 -13.31 0.13
CA GLY A 347 6.36 -14.08 -0.42
C GLY A 347 6.29 -15.60 -0.12
N THR A 348 6.89 -16.41 -0.99
CA THR A 348 7.28 -17.82 -0.74
C THR A 348 8.46 -17.96 0.23
N TYR A 349 9.11 -16.86 0.57
CA TYR A 349 10.14 -16.78 1.58
C TYR A 349 9.47 -16.52 2.93
N ASP A 350 9.99 -17.11 4.03
CA ASP A 350 9.51 -16.99 5.44
C ASP A 350 9.43 -15.55 6.01
N THR A 351 9.41 -14.53 5.16
CA THR A 351 9.42 -13.11 5.52
C THR A 351 8.53 -12.28 4.60
N GLY A 352 7.23 -12.61 4.51
CA GLY A 352 6.25 -11.68 3.94
C GLY A 352 6.56 -10.24 4.34
N GLY A 353 6.58 -9.35 3.35
CA GLY A 353 7.19 -8.02 3.48
C GLY A 353 6.14 -6.92 3.44
N LEU A 354 6.29 -5.92 4.30
CA LEU A 354 5.51 -4.69 4.22
C LEU A 354 6.29 -3.68 3.39
N PHE A 355 5.65 -2.99 2.45
CA PHE A 355 6.29 -2.00 1.58
C PHE A 355 5.54 -0.69 1.58
N VAL A 356 6.20 0.37 2.05
CA VAL A 356 5.75 1.75 1.87
C VAL A 356 6.52 2.35 0.70
N VAL A 357 5.83 2.84 -0.30
CA VAL A 357 6.42 3.50 -1.47
C VAL A 357 6.03 4.97 -1.47
N TYR A 358 7.02 5.83 -1.72
CA TYR A 358 6.90 7.29 -1.62
C TYR A 358 7.88 7.97 -2.56
N GLN A 359 7.61 9.24 -2.88
CA GLN A 359 8.51 10.12 -3.62
C GLN A 359 9.40 10.94 -2.66
N THR A 360 10.67 11.13 -3.02
CA THR A 360 11.65 11.96 -2.30
C THR A 360 11.82 13.33 -2.95
N ALA A 361 12.55 14.26 -2.30
CA ALA A 361 12.72 15.64 -2.77
C ALA A 361 13.44 15.78 -4.13
N ASN A 362 14.21 14.78 -4.55
CA ASN A 362 14.83 14.73 -5.89
C ASN A 362 13.90 14.12 -6.96
N GLN A 363 12.61 13.92 -6.62
CA GLN A 363 11.57 13.32 -7.44
C GLN A 363 11.72 11.81 -7.71
N ALA A 364 12.68 11.15 -7.05
CA ALA A 364 12.80 9.70 -7.13
C ALA A 364 11.71 8.98 -6.34
N LEU A 365 11.19 7.91 -6.91
CA LEU A 365 10.35 6.92 -6.26
C LEU A 365 11.24 5.98 -5.43
N CYS A 366 11.00 5.91 -4.13
CA CYS A 366 11.77 5.12 -3.17
C CYS A 366 10.83 4.25 -2.33
N SER A 367 11.40 3.33 -1.56
CA SER A 367 10.63 2.46 -0.66
C SER A 367 11.26 2.35 0.72
N ALA A 368 10.39 2.11 1.71
CA ALA A 368 10.75 1.56 3.00
C ALA A 368 10.10 0.18 3.11
N SER A 369 10.87 -0.84 3.48
CA SER A 369 10.38 -2.20 3.60
C SER A 369 10.60 -2.76 5.00
N PHE A 370 9.67 -3.56 5.48
CA PHE A 370 9.79 -4.30 6.74
C PHE A 370 10.09 -5.77 6.45
N ASN A 371 11.12 -6.30 7.09
CA ASN A 371 11.40 -7.72 7.16
C ASN A 371 11.52 -8.14 8.63
N LYS A 372 10.89 -9.26 9.03
CA LYS A 372 10.91 -9.76 10.42
C LYS A 372 12.31 -9.89 11.01
N SER A 373 13.31 -10.24 10.19
CA SER A 373 14.70 -10.44 10.64
C SER A 373 15.52 -9.15 10.73
N GLN A 374 15.15 -8.10 10.00
CA GLN A 374 15.93 -6.87 9.86
C GLN A 374 15.20 -5.62 10.41
N GLY A 375 13.89 -5.71 10.64
CA GLY A 375 13.05 -4.56 10.92
C GLY A 375 12.77 -3.73 9.66
N TRP A 376 12.53 -2.44 9.85
CA TRP A 376 12.35 -1.47 8.77
C TRP A 376 13.69 -1.09 8.15
N THR A 377 13.78 -1.18 6.83
CA THR A 377 14.92 -0.72 6.02
C THR A 377 14.43 0.33 5.02
N VAL A 378 15.20 1.40 4.85
CA VAL A 378 14.88 2.51 3.93
C VAL A 378 15.84 2.47 2.74
N ASN A 379 15.27 2.44 1.52
CA ASN A 379 16.01 2.26 0.27
C ASN A 379 16.00 3.54 -0.58
N GLU A 380 16.55 4.65 -0.09
CA GLU A 380 16.64 5.91 -0.84
C GLU A 380 17.84 5.98 -1.79
N GLY A 381 18.87 5.14 -1.57
CA GLY A 381 20.08 5.11 -2.41
C GLY A 381 19.89 4.48 -3.78
N ASN A 382 18.81 3.72 -3.99
CA ASN A 382 18.52 2.99 -5.22
C ASN A 382 17.10 3.34 -5.68
N PRO A 383 16.92 4.45 -6.42
CA PRO A 383 15.59 4.89 -6.83
C PRO A 383 14.95 3.91 -7.80
N ILE A 384 13.65 3.68 -7.65
CA ILE A 384 12.83 2.83 -8.52
C ILE A 384 12.69 3.46 -9.90
N SER A 385 12.32 4.73 -9.91
CA SER A 385 12.13 5.56 -11.11
C SER A 385 12.07 7.04 -10.74
N GLU A 386 12.07 7.92 -11.74
CA GLU A 386 11.77 9.34 -11.53
C GLU A 386 10.29 9.61 -11.84
N LEU A 387 9.61 10.32 -10.95
CA LEU A 387 8.21 10.72 -11.12
C LEU A 387 8.08 12.24 -11.24
N SER A 388 6.94 12.72 -11.71
CA SER A 388 6.62 14.13 -11.56
C SER A 388 6.43 14.51 -10.08
N THR A 389 6.80 15.73 -9.71
CA THR A 389 6.67 16.29 -8.36
C THR A 389 5.26 16.05 -7.76
N GLN A 390 5.19 15.49 -6.55
CA GLN A 390 3.94 15.18 -5.83
C GLN A 390 2.98 14.28 -6.61
N ALA A 391 3.50 13.31 -7.36
CA ALA A 391 2.66 12.34 -8.07
C ALA A 391 1.77 11.57 -7.07
N PRO A 392 0.45 11.53 -7.27
CA PRO A 392 -0.44 10.61 -6.55
C PRO A 392 0.03 9.17 -6.77
N LEU A 393 0.08 8.38 -5.70
CA LEU A 393 0.50 6.97 -5.73
C LEU A 393 -0.64 6.08 -5.23
N ALA A 394 -0.77 4.92 -5.84
CA ALA A 394 -1.47 3.77 -5.26
C ALA A 394 -0.68 2.51 -5.60
N GLY A 395 -0.94 1.42 -4.90
CA GLY A 395 -0.32 0.15 -5.21
C GLY A 395 -1.20 -1.03 -4.89
N PHE A 396 -0.83 -2.16 -5.44
CA PHE A 396 -1.42 -3.45 -5.13
C PHE A 396 -0.40 -4.55 -5.43
N THR A 397 -0.62 -5.73 -4.85
CA THR A 397 0.16 -6.92 -5.15
C THR A 397 -0.68 -7.94 -5.90
N TRP A 398 -0.01 -8.76 -6.71
CA TRP A 398 -0.64 -9.83 -7.46
C TRP A 398 0.36 -10.96 -7.71
N ASN A 399 -0.16 -12.14 -8.05
CA ASN A 399 0.65 -13.32 -8.34
C ASN A 399 0.24 -13.94 -9.66
N VAL A 400 1.21 -14.34 -10.48
CA VAL A 400 0.99 -15.17 -11.67
C VAL A 400 2.04 -16.26 -11.72
N SER A 401 1.60 -17.50 -11.91
CA SER A 401 2.49 -18.66 -12.08
C SER A 401 3.54 -18.82 -10.96
N GLY A 402 3.19 -18.43 -9.72
CA GLY A 402 4.08 -18.50 -8.56
C GLY A 402 5.07 -17.33 -8.44
N ALA A 403 5.13 -16.43 -9.42
CA ALA A 403 5.86 -15.18 -9.30
C ALA A 403 4.94 -14.11 -8.70
N GLU A 404 5.45 -13.41 -7.69
CA GLU A 404 4.77 -12.31 -7.04
C GLU A 404 5.25 -10.96 -7.58
N TYR A 405 4.33 -10.02 -7.67
CA TYR A 405 4.56 -8.69 -8.20
C TYR A 405 3.97 -7.63 -7.28
N LEU A 406 4.66 -6.50 -7.18
CA LEU A 406 4.16 -5.27 -6.55
C LEU A 406 4.04 -4.20 -7.63
N ASP A 407 2.81 -3.76 -7.90
CA ASP A 407 2.54 -2.68 -8.85
C ASP A 407 2.33 -1.38 -8.09
N ILE A 408 3.04 -0.33 -8.51
CA ILE A 408 2.89 1.04 -8.05
C ILE A 408 2.42 1.89 -9.23
N VAL A 409 1.19 2.37 -9.13
CA VAL A 409 0.56 3.22 -10.12
C VAL A 409 0.68 4.68 -9.69
N SER A 410 0.96 5.56 -10.64
CA SER A 410 1.12 6.98 -10.40
C SER A 410 0.51 7.81 -11.52
N THR A 411 0.03 9.02 -11.22
CA THR A 411 -0.46 9.96 -12.25
C THR A 411 0.51 11.13 -12.42
N GLY A 412 0.76 11.52 -13.68
CA GLY A 412 1.67 12.60 -14.04
C GLY A 412 1.27 13.32 -15.32
N PRO A 413 2.18 14.08 -15.96
CA PRO A 413 1.90 14.83 -17.20
C PRO A 413 1.48 13.98 -18.41
N SER A 414 1.82 12.69 -18.40
CA SER A 414 1.62 11.77 -19.52
C SER A 414 0.53 10.72 -19.22
N GLY A 415 -0.34 10.98 -18.25
CA GLY A 415 -1.33 10.01 -17.76
C GLY A 415 -0.79 9.14 -16.62
N VAL A 416 -1.07 7.83 -16.67
CA VAL A 416 -0.69 6.87 -15.62
C VAL A 416 0.66 6.21 -15.92
N THR A 417 1.54 6.11 -14.94
CA THR A 417 2.75 5.27 -15.03
C THR A 417 2.62 4.11 -14.06
N VAL A 418 2.90 2.89 -14.54
CA VAL A 418 2.96 1.69 -13.70
C VAL A 418 4.42 1.30 -13.51
N ASN A 419 4.88 1.25 -12.26
CA ASN A 419 6.17 0.69 -11.89
C ASN A 419 5.90 -0.63 -11.18
N TYR A 420 6.37 -1.74 -11.72
CA TYR A 420 6.20 -3.04 -11.07
C TYR A 420 7.53 -3.62 -10.61
N PHE A 421 7.51 -4.29 -9.47
CA PHE A 421 8.64 -5.06 -8.96
C PHE A 421 8.36 -6.54 -9.10
N ASN A 422 9.27 -7.28 -9.73
CA ASN A 422 9.18 -8.73 -9.81
C ASN A 422 10.04 -9.35 -8.69
N PHE A 423 9.40 -9.99 -7.71
CA PHE A 423 10.10 -10.58 -6.56
C PHE A 423 10.98 -11.79 -6.92
N THR A 424 10.75 -12.43 -8.07
CA THR A 424 11.61 -13.52 -8.56
C THR A 424 12.94 -13.01 -9.09
N ASN A 425 12.92 -11.89 -9.82
CA ASN A 425 14.13 -11.34 -10.45
C ASN A 425 14.80 -10.27 -9.58
N GLY A 426 14.06 -9.68 -8.64
CA GLY A 426 14.56 -8.61 -7.77
C GLY A 426 14.67 -7.25 -8.47
N ASP A 427 13.94 -7.05 -9.57
CA ASP A 427 14.08 -5.88 -10.44
C ASP A 427 12.78 -5.08 -10.55
N TRP A 428 12.95 -3.76 -10.63
CA TRP A 428 11.89 -2.82 -10.98
C TRP A 428 11.82 -2.62 -12.48
N THR A 429 10.62 -2.56 -13.03
CA THR A 429 10.36 -2.19 -14.42
C THR A 429 9.29 -1.11 -14.48
N SER A 430 9.54 -0.07 -15.28
CA SER A 430 8.58 1.00 -15.52
C SER A 430 7.92 0.83 -16.87
N VAL A 431 6.59 0.87 -16.89
CA VAL A 431 5.77 0.81 -18.10
C VAL A 431 4.95 2.11 -18.16
N PRO A 432 5.21 3.00 -19.15
CA PRO A 432 4.36 4.16 -19.35
C PRO A 432 2.96 3.71 -19.80
N SER A 433 1.90 4.43 -19.40
CA SER A 433 0.57 4.13 -19.92
C SER A 433 0.52 4.23 -21.44
N SER A 434 -0.18 3.29 -22.05
CA SER A 434 -0.67 3.38 -23.42
C SER A 434 -2.21 3.40 -23.42
N GLY A 435 -2.81 3.85 -24.52
CA GLY A 435 -4.26 3.82 -24.72
C GLY A 435 -5.04 4.69 -23.73
N VAL A 436 -6.08 4.12 -23.11
CA VAL A 436 -7.03 4.86 -22.25
C VAL A 436 -6.41 5.39 -20.96
N LEU A 437 -5.36 4.75 -20.44
CA LEU A 437 -4.66 5.21 -19.24
C LEU A 437 -3.83 6.49 -19.49
N ALA A 438 -3.48 6.76 -20.75
CA ALA A 438 -2.82 8.02 -21.14
C ALA A 438 -3.79 9.21 -21.16
N GLN A 439 -5.11 8.97 -21.08
CA GLN A 439 -6.16 10.00 -21.06
C GLN A 439 -6.57 10.39 -19.64
N VAL A 440 -6.07 9.71 -18.61
CA VAL A 440 -6.31 10.06 -17.21
C VAL A 440 -5.85 11.50 -16.97
N GLN A 441 -6.66 12.28 -16.26
CA GLN A 441 -6.35 13.68 -16.02
C GLN A 441 -5.01 13.81 -15.27
N ASN A 442 -4.16 14.71 -15.76
CA ASN A 442 -2.84 14.92 -15.18
C ASN A 442 -2.94 15.20 -13.67
N TYR A 443 -2.13 14.49 -12.89
CA TYR A 443 -2.08 14.60 -11.42
C TYR A 443 -3.41 14.33 -10.71
N SER A 444 -4.34 13.60 -11.34
CA SER A 444 -5.58 13.20 -10.70
C SER A 444 -5.33 12.26 -9.53
N SER A 445 -6.21 12.27 -8.53
CA SER A 445 -6.22 11.21 -7.53
C SER A 445 -6.31 9.84 -8.19
N ILE A 446 -5.62 8.86 -7.60
CA ILE A 446 -5.59 7.47 -8.03
C ILE A 446 -5.81 6.56 -6.83
N ALA A 447 -6.56 5.49 -7.03
CA ALA A 447 -6.65 4.36 -6.09
C ALA A 447 -6.49 3.06 -6.89
N ALA A 448 -5.98 2.03 -6.25
CA ALA A 448 -5.88 0.70 -6.83
C ALA A 448 -6.22 -0.36 -5.78
N ASN A 449 -6.58 -1.57 -6.22
CA ASN A 449 -6.89 -2.68 -5.32
C ASN A 449 -6.32 -4.01 -5.83
N ALA A 450 -6.37 -5.05 -4.99
CA ALA A 450 -5.76 -6.36 -5.25
C ALA A 450 -6.34 -7.12 -6.47
N ALA A 451 -7.50 -6.69 -7.00
CA ALA A 451 -8.07 -7.23 -8.23
C ALA A 451 -7.52 -6.53 -9.49
N SER A 452 -6.48 -5.70 -9.34
CA SER A 452 -5.87 -4.92 -10.42
C SER A 452 -6.81 -3.88 -11.04
N HIS A 453 -7.80 -3.40 -10.28
CA HIS A 453 -8.65 -2.28 -10.68
C HIS A 453 -8.00 -0.96 -10.23
N ILE A 454 -7.89 -0.02 -11.16
CA ILE A 454 -7.44 1.35 -10.94
C ILE A 454 -8.64 2.28 -11.06
N TYR A 455 -8.76 3.21 -10.13
CA TYR A 455 -9.74 4.28 -10.14
C TYR A 455 -9.03 5.61 -10.23
N ALA A 456 -9.37 6.41 -11.23
CA ALA A 456 -8.78 7.74 -11.41
C ALA A 456 -9.81 8.75 -11.88
N PHE A 457 -9.55 10.03 -11.62
CA PHE A 457 -10.43 11.10 -12.07
C PHE A 457 -10.18 11.44 -13.54
N GLN A 458 -11.23 11.47 -14.34
CA GLN A 458 -11.20 11.88 -15.75
C GLN A 458 -12.51 12.58 -16.10
N ASP A 459 -12.40 13.77 -16.69
CA ASP A 459 -13.52 14.55 -17.23
C ASP A 459 -14.65 14.80 -16.22
N GLY A 460 -14.31 15.13 -14.97
CA GLY A 460 -15.30 15.43 -13.93
C GLY A 460 -15.91 14.20 -13.24
N SER A 461 -15.45 13.00 -13.57
CA SER A 461 -15.95 11.73 -13.03
C SER A 461 -14.80 10.82 -12.60
N VAL A 462 -15.06 9.85 -11.72
CA VAL A 462 -14.10 8.75 -11.49
C VAL A 462 -14.32 7.69 -12.57
N LYS A 463 -13.25 7.16 -13.15
CA LYS A 463 -13.27 6.06 -14.12
C LYS A 463 -12.58 4.83 -13.55
N GLU A 464 -13.07 3.66 -13.94
CA GLU A 464 -12.51 2.35 -13.58
C GLU A 464 -11.70 1.82 -14.78
N TYR A 465 -10.46 1.44 -14.52
CA TYR A 465 -9.57 0.77 -15.47
C TYR A 465 -9.15 -0.56 -14.85
N GLN A 466 -8.99 -1.59 -15.66
CA GLN A 466 -8.49 -2.88 -15.20
C GLN A 466 -7.16 -3.16 -15.88
N LEU A 467 -6.12 -3.40 -15.08
CA LEU A 467 -4.87 -3.90 -15.60
C LEU A 467 -5.01 -5.40 -15.84
N ALA A 468 -4.72 -5.84 -17.07
CA ALA A 468 -4.49 -7.25 -17.32
C ALA A 468 -3.19 -7.65 -16.60
N PRO A 469 -3.15 -8.77 -15.86
CA PRO A 469 -1.92 -9.30 -15.30
C PRO A 469 -0.86 -9.39 -16.40
N ALA A 470 0.36 -8.88 -16.15
CA ALA A 470 1.43 -8.97 -17.12
C ALA A 470 1.69 -10.46 -17.44
N GLY A 471 1.37 -10.89 -18.66
CA GLY A 471 1.45 -12.28 -19.10
C GLY A 471 0.13 -13.02 -19.32
N SER A 472 -1.04 -12.39 -19.09
CA SER A 472 -2.35 -13.02 -19.35
C SER A 472 -2.87 -12.86 -20.79
N LEU A 473 -1.99 -12.55 -21.76
CA LEU A 473 -2.36 -12.51 -23.18
C LEU A 473 -2.25 -13.92 -23.76
N ASN A 474 -3.32 -14.69 -23.63
CA ASN A 474 -3.62 -15.84 -24.51
C ASN A 474 -5.03 -15.70 -25.07
#